data_AF-A0A371GX46-F1
#
_entry.id   AF-A0A371GX46-F1
#
_cell.length_a   1.000
_cell.length_b   1.000
_cell.length_c   1.000
_cell.angle_alpha   90.00
_cell.angle_beta   90.00
_cell.angle_gamma   90.00
#
_symmetry.space_group_name_H-M   'P 1'
#
loop_
_entity.id
_entity.type
_entity.pdbx_description
1 polymer ?
#
loop_
_entity_poly.entity_id
_entity_poly.type
_entity_poly.pdbx_seq_one_letter_code
_entity_poly.pdbx_strand_id
1 'polypeptide(L)'
;MSGRITRKNSVPHKRPPPLSKKIENGSLSEPSSKASSPPPQEFNEGERTVKKLRLLKALTISEGTTVSEACRRMAARRVDSVLLTDANALLSGIMTDKDIATRVIAEALRPEQTMVSKVMTRNPIFVTSDTLAIEALQKMVQ
;
A
#
# COMPACT_ATOMS: atom_id res chain seq x y z
N MET A 1 -40.00 18.26 -26.12
CA MET A 1 -40.65 17.08 -25.51
C MET A 1 -39.86 16.70 -24.26
N SER A 2 -40.06 17.39 -23.13
CA SER A 2 -40.95 16.99 -22.01
C SER A 2 -40.88 15.51 -21.65
N GLY A 3 -40.30 15.23 -20.48
CA GLY A 3 -40.37 13.94 -19.78
C GLY A 3 -39.94 14.10 -18.32
N ARG A 4 -40.93 14.26 -17.44
CA ARG A 4 -40.84 14.60 -16.00
C ARG A 4 -40.79 13.33 -15.15
N ILE A 5 -39.94 13.36 -14.12
CA ILE A 5 -39.92 12.66 -12.82
C ILE A 5 -41.10 11.74 -12.47
N THR A 6 -40.81 10.56 -11.89
CA THR A 6 -41.60 10.00 -10.76
C THR A 6 -40.72 9.43 -9.65
N ARG A 7 -40.94 9.92 -8.43
CA ARG A 7 -40.50 9.36 -7.12
C ARG A 7 -41.56 8.39 -6.60
N LYS A 8 -41.18 7.46 -5.71
CA LYS A 8 -41.93 6.87 -4.55
C LYS A 8 -41.22 5.58 -4.10
N ASN A 9 -41.22 5.10 -2.85
CA ASN A 9 -41.53 5.64 -1.53
C ASN A 9 -41.00 4.61 -0.51
N SER A 10 -40.65 5.08 0.68
CA SER A 10 -40.32 4.31 1.88
C SER A 10 -41.56 3.68 2.55
N VAL A 11 -41.37 2.57 3.27
CA VAL A 11 -42.32 2.08 4.27
C VAL A 11 -41.55 1.52 5.49
N PRO A 12 -41.85 1.93 6.73
CA PRO A 12 -41.25 1.39 7.95
C PRO A 12 -42.14 0.30 8.57
N HIS A 13 -41.55 -0.75 9.14
CA HIS A 13 -42.28 -1.77 9.89
C HIS A 13 -42.04 -1.72 11.41
N LYS A 14 -43.17 -1.87 12.12
CA LYS A 14 -43.47 -1.57 13.52
C LYS A 14 -42.99 -2.66 14.49
N ARG A 15 -42.68 -2.26 15.72
CA ARG A 15 -42.49 -3.11 16.92
C ARG A 15 -43.85 -3.58 17.50
N PRO A 16 -43.93 -4.75 18.16
CA PRO A 16 -45.03 -5.11 19.06
C PRO A 16 -44.74 -4.80 20.55
N PRO A 17 -45.78 -4.77 21.42
CA PRO A 17 -45.76 -4.21 22.78
C PRO A 17 -45.44 -5.24 23.90
N PRO A 18 -45.34 -4.83 25.19
CA PRO A 18 -44.75 -5.63 26.26
C PRO A 18 -45.80 -6.44 27.05
N LEU A 19 -45.37 -7.57 27.63
CA LEU A 19 -46.12 -8.29 28.67
C LEU A 19 -45.42 -8.13 30.02
N SER A 20 -46.13 -7.48 30.94
CA SER A 20 -45.81 -7.36 32.35
C SER A 20 -46.62 -8.37 33.16
N LYS A 21 -45.95 -9.15 34.04
CA LYS A 21 -46.54 -9.68 35.27
C LYS A 21 -45.50 -9.64 36.40
N LYS A 22 -45.97 -9.13 37.54
CA LYS A 22 -45.28 -8.70 38.76
C LYS A 22 -45.44 -9.78 39.85
N ILE A 23 -44.63 -9.67 40.91
CA ILE A 23 -44.76 -10.14 42.31
C ILE A 23 -43.76 -11.26 42.67
N GLU A 24 -43.05 -11.30 43.81
CA GLU A 24 -42.53 -10.36 44.83
C GLU A 24 -41.74 -11.25 45.83
N ASN A 25 -40.77 -10.64 46.55
CA ASN A 25 -39.98 -11.14 47.70
C ASN A 25 -38.83 -12.11 47.36
N GLY A 26 -37.58 -11.87 47.76
CA GLY A 26 -36.99 -10.87 48.62
C GLY A 26 -35.73 -11.48 49.24
N SER A 27 -34.56 -10.88 49.02
CA SER A 27 -33.39 -10.97 49.92
C SER A 27 -32.22 -10.19 49.32
N LEU A 28 -31.58 -9.41 50.18
CA LEU A 28 -30.47 -8.51 49.93
C LEU A 28 -29.16 -9.28 49.65
N SER A 29 -28.43 -8.92 48.60
CA SER A 29 -26.96 -8.81 48.59
C SER A 29 -26.43 -8.36 47.22
N GLU A 30 -25.80 -7.20 47.19
CA GLU A 30 -24.84 -6.72 46.18
C GLU A 30 -23.51 -6.47 46.94
N PRO A 31 -22.31 -6.41 46.33
CA PRO A 31 -22.04 -6.34 44.89
C PRO A 31 -20.87 -7.23 44.38
N SER A 32 -20.83 -7.29 43.04
CA SER A 32 -19.65 -7.29 42.16
C SER A 32 -18.42 -8.17 42.47
N SER A 33 -18.20 -9.18 41.61
CA SER A 33 -16.88 -9.40 40.99
C SER A 33 -16.95 -10.46 39.90
N LYS A 34 -16.16 -10.22 38.84
CA LYS A 34 -15.84 -11.10 37.70
C LYS A 34 -16.71 -10.96 36.45
N ALA A 35 -16.37 -9.95 35.67
CA ALA A 35 -15.89 -10.22 34.33
C ALA A 35 -14.58 -9.45 34.17
N SER A 36 -13.44 -10.14 34.31
CA SER A 36 -12.15 -9.59 33.92
C SER A 36 -12.22 -9.41 32.41
N SER A 37 -12.45 -8.17 31.98
CA SER A 37 -12.17 -7.73 30.62
C SER A 37 -10.81 -8.31 30.21
N PRO A 38 -10.65 -8.82 28.97
CA PRO A 38 -9.32 -9.09 28.47
C PRO A 38 -8.50 -7.81 28.68
N PRO A 39 -7.22 -7.91 29.09
CA PRO A 39 -6.36 -6.73 29.13
C PRO A 39 -6.49 -6.02 27.78
N PRO A 40 -6.47 -4.66 27.74
CA PRO A 40 -6.33 -3.96 26.48
C PRO A 40 -5.18 -4.66 25.76
N GLN A 41 -5.45 -5.24 24.59
CA GLN A 41 -4.36 -5.67 23.74
C GLN A 41 -3.61 -4.37 23.49
N GLU A 42 -2.49 -4.21 24.20
CA GLU A 42 -1.47 -3.25 23.82
C GLU A 42 -1.36 -3.41 22.32
N PHE A 43 -1.56 -2.33 21.58
CA PHE A 43 -1.12 -2.31 20.21
C PHE A 43 0.36 -2.66 20.30
N ASN A 44 0.67 -3.94 20.09
CA ASN A 44 2.00 -4.35 19.72
C ASN A 44 2.19 -3.63 18.39
N GLU A 45 2.71 -2.41 18.46
CA GLU A 45 3.47 -1.80 17.37
C GLU A 45 4.65 -2.70 16.97
N GLY A 46 4.86 -3.83 17.66
CA GLY A 46 4.89 -5.16 17.03
C GLY A 46 5.69 -5.17 15.74
N GLU A 47 6.98 -4.87 15.88
CA GLU A 47 8.05 -4.90 14.87
C GLU A 47 7.54 -5.27 13.47
N ARG A 48 6.95 -4.28 12.79
CA ARG A 48 6.52 -4.46 11.41
C ARG A 48 7.76 -4.32 10.53
N THR A 49 8.29 -5.44 10.05
CA THR A 49 9.41 -5.43 9.10
C THR A 49 8.95 -5.13 7.68
N VAL A 50 9.89 -4.79 6.80
CA VAL A 50 9.65 -4.56 5.36
C VAL A 50 8.94 -5.76 4.72
N LYS A 51 9.31 -7.00 5.08
CA LYS A 51 8.68 -8.23 4.60
C LYS A 51 7.17 -8.28 4.90
N LYS A 52 6.75 -7.75 6.05
CA LYS A 52 5.34 -7.71 6.48
C LYS A 52 4.51 -6.62 5.77
N LEU A 53 5.11 -5.83 4.88
CA LEU A 53 4.40 -4.83 4.06
C LEU A 53 3.73 -5.41 2.82
N ARG A 54 3.95 -6.70 2.51
CA ARG A 54 3.38 -7.38 1.32
C ARG A 54 3.71 -6.65 0.01
N LEU A 55 4.98 -6.27 -0.15
CA LEU A 55 5.47 -5.59 -1.35
C LEU A 55 5.32 -6.47 -2.59
N LEU A 56 5.03 -5.83 -3.73
CA LEU A 56 4.97 -6.50 -5.02
C LEU A 56 6.37 -6.91 -5.48
N LYS A 57 6.44 -7.95 -6.31
CA LYS A 57 7.69 -8.33 -6.98
C LYS A 57 8.11 -7.21 -7.93
N ALA A 58 9.30 -6.67 -7.71
CA ALA A 58 9.85 -5.64 -8.57
C ALA A 58 10.05 -6.15 -10.00
N LEU A 59 9.82 -5.27 -10.98
CA LEU A 59 10.29 -5.48 -12.35
C LEU A 59 11.81 -5.27 -12.35
N THR A 60 12.53 -6.24 -12.92
CA THR A 60 13.99 -6.17 -13.07
C THR A 60 14.35 -6.35 -14.54
N ILE A 61 15.25 -5.49 -15.05
CA ILE A 61 15.77 -5.57 -16.42
C ILE A 61 17.28 -5.30 -16.43
N SER A 62 17.94 -5.58 -17.55
CA SER A 62 19.35 -5.24 -17.74
C SER A 62 19.53 -3.72 -17.89
N GLU A 63 20.61 -3.17 -17.33
CA GLU A 63 20.96 -1.76 -17.47
C GLU A 63 21.30 -1.34 -18.92
N GLY A 64 21.58 -2.30 -19.79
CA GLY A 64 21.76 -2.11 -21.24
C GLY A 64 20.46 -2.08 -22.04
N THR A 65 19.29 -2.08 -21.38
CA THR A 65 17.99 -1.96 -22.04
C THR A 65 17.76 -0.52 -22.50
N THR A 66 17.09 -0.31 -23.64
CA THR A 66 16.66 1.03 -24.05
C THR A 66 15.55 1.56 -23.14
N VAL A 67 15.46 2.88 -23.00
CA VAL A 67 14.36 3.52 -22.26
C VAL A 67 13.01 3.13 -22.87
N SER A 68 12.88 3.12 -24.19
CA SER A 68 11.64 2.72 -24.89
C SER A 68 11.18 1.31 -24.52
N GLU A 69 12.10 0.34 -24.46
CA GLU A 69 11.79 -1.04 -24.05
C GLU A 69 11.46 -1.15 -22.56
N ALA A 70 12.18 -0.43 -21.70
CA ALA A 70 11.87 -0.36 -20.29
C ALA A 70 10.45 0.19 -20.04
N CYS A 71 10.07 1.27 -20.72
CA CYS A 71 8.72 1.85 -20.66
C CYS A 71 7.64 0.86 -21.09
N ARG A 72 7.87 0.10 -22.17
CA ARG A 72 6.93 -0.96 -22.60
C ARG A 72 6.73 -2.01 -21.51
N ARG A 73 7.80 -2.45 -20.86
CA ARG A 73 7.73 -3.44 -19.77
C ARG A 73 7.05 -2.88 -18.52
N MET A 74 7.32 -1.61 -18.18
CA MET A 74 6.65 -0.90 -17.09
C MET A 74 5.13 -0.82 -17.34
N ALA A 75 4.72 -0.40 -18.54
CA ALA A 75 3.32 -0.32 -18.94
C ALA A 75 2.63 -1.70 -18.91
N ALA A 76 3.26 -2.74 -19.46
CA ALA A 76 2.71 -4.09 -19.49
C ALA A 76 2.50 -4.67 -18.09
N ARG A 77 3.37 -4.32 -17.12
CA ARG A 77 3.27 -4.77 -15.73
C ARG A 77 2.51 -3.81 -14.81
N ARG A 78 2.10 -2.65 -15.31
CA ARG A 78 1.46 -1.58 -14.52
C ARG A 78 2.30 -1.16 -13.31
N VAL A 79 3.60 -0.97 -13.54
CA VAL A 79 4.55 -0.49 -12.52
C VAL A 79 5.13 0.85 -12.95
N ASP A 80 5.53 1.66 -11.96
CA ASP A 80 6.10 3.01 -12.11
C ASP A 80 7.62 3.04 -11.96
N SER A 81 8.22 1.92 -11.57
CA SER A 81 9.62 1.79 -11.24
C SER A 81 10.20 0.45 -11.72
N VAL A 82 11.49 0.46 -12.04
CA VAL A 82 12.23 -0.71 -12.49
C VAL A 82 13.60 -0.78 -11.82
N LEU A 83 13.95 -1.97 -11.35
CA LEU A 83 15.29 -2.27 -10.86
C LEU A 83 16.19 -2.68 -12.02
N LEU A 84 17.40 -2.17 -12.04
CA LEU A 84 18.36 -2.38 -13.11
C LEU A 84 19.50 -3.25 -12.61
N THR A 85 19.92 -4.18 -13.47
CA THR A 85 20.99 -5.12 -13.18
C THR A 85 22.14 -4.98 -14.16
N ASP A 86 23.37 -5.08 -13.66
CA ASP A 86 24.58 -5.08 -14.46
C ASP A 86 24.82 -6.45 -15.13
N ALA A 87 25.97 -6.60 -15.81
CA ALA A 87 26.38 -7.85 -16.44
C ALA A 87 26.61 -9.01 -15.45
N ASN A 88 26.82 -8.71 -14.16
CA ASN A 88 27.02 -9.69 -13.10
C ASN A 88 25.71 -10.05 -12.38
N ALA A 89 24.56 -9.58 -12.89
CA ALA A 89 23.24 -9.70 -12.28
C ALA A 89 23.13 -9.06 -10.89
N LEU A 90 23.96 -8.06 -10.59
CA LEU A 90 23.90 -7.26 -9.36
C LEU A 90 23.04 -6.01 -9.58
N LEU A 91 22.41 -5.54 -8.51
CA LEU A 91 21.61 -4.30 -8.53
C LEU A 91 22.52 -3.11 -8.84
N SER A 92 22.35 -2.48 -10.00
CA SER A 92 23.16 -1.34 -10.45
C SER A 92 22.43 -0.01 -10.35
N GLY A 93 21.10 -0.03 -10.42
CA GLY A 93 20.31 1.19 -10.36
C GLY A 93 18.81 0.97 -10.24
N ILE A 94 18.10 2.08 -10.13
CA ILE A 94 16.64 2.17 -10.21
C ILE A 94 16.27 3.28 -11.20
N MET A 95 15.18 3.09 -11.94
CA MET A 95 14.61 4.12 -12.80
C MET A 95 13.11 4.21 -12.56
N THR A 96 12.58 5.43 -12.50
CA THR A 96 11.15 5.72 -12.37
C THR A 96 10.61 6.55 -13.54
N ASP A 97 9.29 6.70 -13.60
CA ASP A 97 8.61 7.65 -14.50
C ASP A 97 9.17 9.09 -14.40
N LYS A 98 9.52 9.55 -13.20
CA LYS A 98 10.15 10.84 -12.96
C LYS A 98 11.53 10.93 -13.64
N ASP A 99 12.35 9.89 -13.56
CA ASP A 99 13.64 9.86 -14.24
C ASP A 99 13.46 9.95 -15.76
N ILE A 100 12.45 9.26 -16.32
CA ILE A 100 12.12 9.33 -17.74
C ILE A 100 11.71 10.76 -18.12
N ALA A 101 10.78 11.37 -17.38
CA ALA A 101 10.30 12.72 -17.67
C ALA A 101 11.44 13.75 -17.60
N THR A 102 12.27 13.67 -16.56
CA THR A 102 13.27 14.72 -16.26
C THR A 102 14.61 14.51 -16.96
N ARG A 103 15.04 13.27 -17.20
CA ARG A 103 16.38 12.97 -17.74
C ARG A 103 16.37 12.48 -19.18
N VAL A 104 15.18 12.16 -19.73
CA VAL A 104 15.02 11.75 -21.14
C VAL A 104 14.23 12.79 -21.90
N ILE A 105 12.99 13.05 -21.48
CA ILE A 105 12.07 13.91 -22.24
C ILE A 105 12.46 15.38 -22.15
N ALA A 106 12.70 15.90 -20.94
CA ALA A 106 13.14 17.28 -20.75
C ALA A 106 14.48 17.59 -21.44
N GLU A 107 15.35 16.58 -21.54
CA GLU A 107 16.67 16.66 -22.19
C GLU A 107 16.63 16.33 -23.70
N ALA A 108 15.44 16.15 -24.28
CA ALA A 108 15.23 15.83 -25.70
C ALA A 108 16.02 14.60 -26.20
N LEU A 109 16.27 13.62 -25.33
CA LEU A 109 16.93 12.38 -25.70
C LEU A 109 15.95 11.42 -26.40
N ARG A 110 16.45 10.67 -27.39
CA ARG A 110 15.66 9.64 -28.09
C ARG A 110 15.52 8.39 -27.22
N PRO A 111 14.32 8.00 -26.76
CA PRO A 111 14.15 6.83 -25.87
C PRO A 111 14.57 5.49 -26.50
N GLU A 112 14.51 5.37 -27.82
CA GLU A 112 14.86 4.16 -28.57
C GLU A 112 16.38 3.96 -28.65
N GLN A 113 17.17 5.02 -28.43
CA GLN A 113 18.63 5.00 -28.53
C GLN A 113 19.32 5.26 -27.19
N THR A 114 18.55 5.67 -26.18
CA THR A 114 19.06 5.96 -24.84
C THR A 114 18.96 4.70 -24.00
N MET A 115 20.09 4.27 -23.44
CA MET A 115 20.12 3.16 -22.48
C MET A 115 19.63 3.64 -21.12
N VAL A 116 18.94 2.77 -20.38
CA VAL A 116 18.49 3.07 -19.01
C VAL A 116 19.66 3.37 -18.08
N SER A 117 20.83 2.74 -18.28
CA SER A 117 22.06 3.02 -17.53
C SER A 117 22.54 4.49 -17.61
N LYS A 118 22.13 5.24 -18.65
CA LYS A 118 22.46 6.66 -18.81
C LYS A 118 21.60 7.57 -17.92
N VAL A 119 20.38 7.16 -17.60
CA VAL A 119 19.38 8.01 -16.94
C VAL A 119 18.93 7.50 -15.57
N MET A 120 19.31 6.29 -15.20
CA MET A 120 18.98 5.69 -13.90
C MET A 120 19.62 6.42 -12.71
N THR A 121 19.02 6.26 -11.54
CA THR A 121 19.70 6.53 -10.28
C THR A 121 20.61 5.36 -9.92
N ARG A 122 21.92 5.59 -9.91
CA ARG A 122 22.95 4.60 -9.60
C ARG A 122 23.07 4.37 -8.10
N ASN A 123 23.50 3.17 -7.71
CA ASN A 123 23.81 2.81 -6.33
C ASN A 123 22.68 3.17 -5.34
N PRO A 124 21.44 2.70 -5.57
CA PRO A 124 20.31 3.03 -4.71
C PRO A 124 20.54 2.56 -3.28
N ILE A 125 20.10 3.35 -2.30
CA ILE A 125 20.04 2.93 -0.90
C ILE A 125 18.99 1.83 -0.79
N PHE A 126 19.31 0.75 -0.08
CA PHE A 126 18.39 -0.35 0.16
C PHE A 126 18.40 -0.81 1.61
N VAL A 127 17.38 -1.61 1.94
CA VAL A 127 17.18 -2.27 3.23
C VAL A 127 16.90 -3.74 2.99
N THR A 128 17.05 -4.57 4.02
CA THR A 128 16.72 -6.00 3.92
C THR A 128 15.25 -6.22 4.26
N SER A 129 14.75 -7.42 3.97
CA SER A 129 13.36 -7.79 4.29
C SER A 129 13.06 -7.74 5.79
N ASP A 130 14.08 -7.89 6.62
CA ASP A 130 13.97 -8.00 8.07
C ASP A 130 14.19 -6.65 8.76
N THR A 131 14.65 -5.62 8.03
CA THR A 131 14.69 -4.24 8.52
C THR A 131 13.30 -3.79 8.96
N LEU A 132 13.24 -3.03 10.06
CA LEU A 132 11.99 -2.46 10.53
C LEU A 132 11.44 -1.47 9.50
N ALA A 133 10.12 -1.47 9.29
CA ALA A 133 9.47 -0.57 8.33
C ALA A 133 9.71 0.91 8.69
N ILE A 134 9.84 1.22 9.99
CA ILE A 134 10.13 2.58 10.45
C ILE A 134 11.56 3.00 10.09
N GLU A 135 12.54 2.11 10.23
CA GLU A 135 13.93 2.39 9.81
C GLU A 135 14.03 2.57 8.29
N ALA A 136 13.30 1.75 7.53
CA ALA A 136 13.19 1.91 6.08
C ALA A 136 12.60 3.28 5.71
N LEU A 137 11.54 3.72 6.40
CA LEU A 137 10.94 5.04 6.19
C LEU A 137 11.92 6.17 6.54
N GLN A 138 12.65 6.05 7.65
CA GLN A 138 13.67 7.03 8.05
C GLN A 138 14.77 7.17 7.00
N LYS A 139 15.21 6.06 6.37
CA LYS A 139 16.16 6.12 5.26
C LYS A 139 15.63 6.80 4.00
N MET A 140 14.32 6.82 3.78
CA MET A 140 13.71 7.45 2.59
C MET A 140 13.64 8.99 2.69
N VAL A 141 13.67 9.53 3.91
CA VAL A 141 13.49 10.98 4.16
C VAL A 141 14.80 11.71 4.51
N GLN A 142 15.92 11.00 4.57
CA GLN A 142 17.27 11.58 4.68
C GLN A 142 17.73 12.13 3.34
#